data_AF-A0A7X9ISN1-F1
#
_entry.id   AF-A0A7X9ISN1-F1
#
_cell.length_a   1.000
_cell.length_b   1.000
_cell.length_c   1.000
_cell.angle_alpha   90.00
_cell.angle_beta   90.00
_cell.angle_gamma   90.00
#
_symmetry.space_group_name_H-M   'P 1'
#
loop_
_entity.id
_entity.type
_entity.pdbx_description
1 polymer ?
#
loop_
_entity_poly.entity_id
_entity_poly.type
_entity_poly.pdbx_seq_one_letter_code
_entity_poly.pdbx_strand_id
1 'polypeptide(L)'
;MSERQVAVLHARIENLLSLENVLASADTTEVQPRTGTAEPPPVVQVTPVEPPAPPARPRGVVRTSGGTPVGGEGRMSGDVFRASLGRKRAAIQICYDNALATNATLAGVLTFLVTINQRGEVAVVPEQTDAALDAAGVTNCVRAKLGTMNFSSSPPQGGDFRIRLPISFAPGE
;
A
#
# COMPACT_ATOMS: atom_id res chain seq x y z
N MET A 1 -13.92 24.34 18.62
CA MET A 1 -12.57 23.77 18.80
C MET A 1 -12.00 24.36 20.08
N SER A 2 -11.57 23.51 21.01
CA SER A 2 -11.06 23.95 22.33
C SER A 2 -9.61 24.41 22.19
N GLU A 3 -9.19 25.44 22.94
CA GLU A 3 -7.82 25.98 22.97
C GLU A 3 -6.74 24.90 23.21
N ARG A 4 -7.10 23.81 23.89
CA ARG A 4 -6.21 22.65 24.08
C ARG A 4 -5.85 21.92 22.79
N GLN A 5 -6.69 21.97 21.76
CA GLN A 5 -6.41 21.33 20.47
C GLN A 5 -5.43 22.13 19.62
N VAL A 6 -5.35 23.46 19.81
CA VAL A 6 -4.42 24.34 19.08
C VAL A 6 -2.98 24.12 19.56
N ALA A 7 -2.79 23.95 20.88
CA ALA A 7 -1.46 23.69 21.45
C ALA A 7 -0.83 22.36 20.99
N VAL A 8 -1.65 21.30 20.83
CA VAL A 8 -1.17 19.99 20.36
C VAL A 8 -0.80 20.02 18.88
N LEU A 9 -1.44 20.88 18.08
CA LEU A 9 -1.14 21.03 16.66
C LEU A 9 0.19 21.79 16.45
N HIS A 10 0.46 22.81 17.27
CA HIS A 10 1.70 23.60 17.20
C HIS A 10 2.95 22.77 17.50
N ALA A 11 2.90 21.89 18.51
CA ALA A 11 4.02 21.03 18.88
C ALA A 11 4.37 19.97 17.81
N ARG A 12 3.43 19.61 16.93
CA ARG A 12 3.67 18.66 15.84
C ARG A 12 4.38 19.27 14.62
N ILE A 13 4.33 20.58 14.46
CA ILE A 13 4.92 21.28 13.30
C ILE A 13 6.43 21.48 13.52
N GLU A 14 6.89 21.75 14.74
CA GLU A 14 8.32 21.96 15.02
C GLU A 14 9.18 20.71 14.82
N ASN A 15 8.60 19.51 14.94
CA ASN A 15 9.34 18.25 14.77
C ASN A 15 9.60 17.86 13.29
N LEU A 16 9.03 18.58 12.32
CA LEU A 16 9.23 18.30 10.89
C LEU A 16 10.37 19.12 10.25
N LEU A 17 10.92 20.12 10.93
CA LEU A 17 11.97 20.99 10.40
C LEU A 17 13.40 20.51 10.69
N SER A 18 13.60 19.38 11.38
CA SER A 18 14.94 18.84 11.69
C SER A 18 15.45 17.75 10.74
N LEU A 19 14.70 17.36 9.70
CA LEU A 19 15.06 16.23 8.83
C LEU A 19 15.66 16.59 7.46
N GLU A 20 15.84 17.88 7.15
CA GLU A 20 16.47 18.35 5.91
C GLU A 20 17.90 18.84 6.15
N ASN A 21 18.88 17.96 6.46
CA ASN A 21 20.29 18.40 6.45
C ASN A 21 21.37 17.33 6.23
N VAL A 22 21.12 16.27 5.45
CA VAL A 22 22.18 15.29 5.13
C VAL A 22 22.24 14.99 3.63
N LEU A 23 22.43 16.03 2.82
CA LEU A 23 22.81 15.93 1.42
C LEU A 23 23.78 17.07 1.07
N ALA A 24 25.06 16.92 1.43
CA ALA A 24 26.16 17.62 0.78
C ALA A 24 27.50 17.09 1.28
N SER A 25 28.29 16.50 0.37
CA SER A 25 29.71 16.84 0.14
C SER A 25 30.31 15.82 -0.81
N ALA A 26 30.42 16.22 -2.07
CA ALA A 26 31.41 15.69 -2.99
C ALA A 26 32.74 16.37 -2.67
N ASP A 27 33.77 15.60 -2.34
CA ASP A 27 35.13 16.11 -2.26
C ASP A 27 36.01 15.30 -3.20
N THR A 28 36.43 15.98 -4.26
CA THR A 28 37.50 15.61 -5.15
C THR A 28 38.80 15.90 -4.43
N THR A 29 39.66 14.89 -4.25
CA THR A 29 41.12 14.96 -4.44
C THR A 29 41.71 13.56 -4.25
N GLU A 30 42.23 12.91 -5.29
CA GLU A 30 43.29 11.92 -5.08
C GLU A 30 44.35 11.99 -6.19
N VAL A 31 45.57 12.13 -5.72
CA VAL A 31 46.82 12.38 -6.42
C VAL A 31 47.40 11.03 -6.87
N GLN A 32 47.65 10.85 -8.17
CA GLN A 32 48.51 9.75 -8.64
C GLN A 32 49.98 10.11 -8.39
N PRO A 33 50.76 9.15 -7.83
CA PRO A 33 51.98 8.79 -8.54
C PRO A 33 52.39 7.30 -8.45
N ARG A 34 52.93 6.82 -9.58
CA ARG A 34 54.09 5.91 -9.76
C ARG A 34 53.91 4.40 -9.52
N THR A 35 53.91 3.70 -10.65
CA THR A 35 54.74 2.52 -11.00
C THR A 35 55.53 1.86 -9.86
N GLY A 36 55.15 0.64 -9.53
CA GLY A 36 55.96 -0.37 -8.88
C GLY A 36 55.44 -1.75 -9.24
N THR A 37 56.12 -2.44 -10.16
CA THR A 37 55.88 -3.85 -10.50
C THR A 37 56.41 -4.70 -9.36
N ALA A 38 55.51 -5.21 -8.53
CA ALA A 38 55.76 -6.33 -7.62
C ALA A 38 54.55 -7.25 -7.69
N GLU A 39 54.76 -8.46 -8.22
CA GLU A 39 53.73 -9.50 -8.32
C GLU A 39 53.30 -9.92 -6.90
N PRO A 40 52.03 -9.72 -6.50
CA PRO A 40 51.56 -10.11 -5.19
C PRO A 40 51.46 -11.65 -5.10
N PRO A 41 51.73 -12.25 -3.92
CA PRO A 41 51.51 -13.67 -3.72
C PRO A 41 50.04 -14.03 -3.95
N PRO A 42 49.71 -15.28 -4.35
CA PRO A 42 48.34 -15.69 -4.60
C PRO A 42 47.49 -15.48 -3.35
N VAL A 43 46.62 -14.46 -3.41
CA VAL A 43 45.62 -14.19 -2.37
C VAL A 43 44.65 -15.36 -2.39
N VAL A 44 44.70 -16.18 -1.34
CA VAL A 44 43.69 -17.22 -1.08
C VAL A 44 42.36 -16.49 -0.91
N GLN A 45 41.53 -16.52 -1.94
CA GLN A 45 40.18 -15.95 -1.90
C GLN A 45 39.36 -16.78 -0.92
N VAL A 46 39.21 -16.29 0.32
CA VAL A 46 38.21 -16.82 1.24
C VAL A 46 36.87 -16.36 0.69
N THR A 47 36.15 -17.26 0.02
CA THR A 47 34.78 -16.98 -0.42
C THR A 47 33.95 -16.57 0.81
N PRO A 48 33.36 -15.35 0.82
CA PRO A 48 32.44 -14.97 1.87
C PRO A 48 31.31 -16.00 1.89
N VAL A 49 31.14 -16.69 3.01
CA VAL A 49 29.99 -17.56 3.22
C VAL A 49 28.77 -16.65 3.28
N GLU A 50 28.03 -16.58 2.17
CA GLU A 50 26.81 -15.78 2.07
C GLU A 50 25.83 -16.28 3.15
N PRO A 51 25.30 -15.39 4.01
CA PRO A 51 24.32 -15.77 5.01
C PRO A 51 23.13 -16.47 4.35
N PRO A 52 22.57 -17.53 4.95
CA PRO A 52 21.42 -18.21 4.38
C PRO A 52 20.28 -17.20 4.16
N ALA A 53 19.72 -17.22 2.95
CA ALA A 53 18.64 -16.33 2.56
C ALA A 53 17.48 -16.44 3.56
N PRO A 54 16.83 -15.32 3.94
CA PRO A 54 15.65 -15.35 4.79
C PRO A 54 14.56 -16.25 4.20
N PRO A 55 13.76 -16.94 5.03
CA PRO A 55 12.66 -17.75 4.54
C PRO A 55 11.70 -16.90 3.69
N ALA A 56 11.22 -17.49 2.60
CA ALA A 56 10.25 -16.83 1.74
C ALA A 56 9.00 -16.48 2.54
N ARG A 57 8.54 -15.23 2.47
CA ARG A 57 7.30 -14.82 3.14
C ARG A 57 6.12 -15.52 2.48
N PRO A 58 5.14 -16.03 3.25
CA PRO A 58 3.93 -16.60 2.70
C PRO A 58 3.24 -15.54 1.83
N ARG A 59 2.85 -15.91 0.61
CA ARG A 59 2.15 -15.03 -0.32
C ARG A 59 0.74 -15.53 -0.51
N GLY A 60 -0.21 -14.62 -0.50
CA GLY A 60 -1.62 -14.95 -0.71
C GLY A 60 -2.09 -14.67 -2.12
N VAL A 61 -3.31 -15.08 -2.42
CA VAL A 61 -4.03 -14.68 -3.63
C VAL A 61 -5.19 -13.74 -3.25
N VAL A 62 -5.16 -12.52 -3.79
CA VAL A 62 -6.29 -11.58 -3.75
C VAL A 62 -7.01 -11.57 -5.09
N ARG A 63 -8.34 -11.76 -5.06
CA ARG A 63 -9.21 -11.59 -6.23
C ARG A 63 -10.24 -10.51 -5.97
N THR A 64 -10.35 -9.58 -6.92
CA THR A 64 -11.36 -8.54 -6.93
C THR A 64 -12.31 -8.82 -8.09
N SER A 65 -13.58 -9.03 -7.80
CA SER A 65 -14.62 -8.90 -8.84
C SER A 65 -14.83 -7.41 -9.04
N GLY A 66 -14.88 -6.89 -10.27
CA GLY A 66 -14.93 -5.44 -10.58
C GLY A 66 -16.11 -4.64 -10.00
N GLY A 67 -16.88 -5.24 -9.09
CA GLY A 67 -17.99 -4.68 -8.35
C GLY A 67 -19.31 -4.82 -9.09
N THR A 68 -20.40 -4.74 -8.35
CA THR A 68 -21.77 -4.70 -8.88
C THR A 68 -22.37 -3.36 -8.50
N PRO A 69 -22.82 -2.53 -9.47
CA PRO A 69 -23.56 -1.32 -9.15
C PRO A 69 -24.79 -1.66 -8.32
N VAL A 70 -24.99 -0.98 -7.19
CA VAL A 70 -26.12 -1.24 -6.27
C VAL A 70 -27.09 -0.05 -6.19
N GLY A 71 -26.92 0.92 -7.07
CA GLY A 71 -27.81 2.08 -7.22
C GLY A 71 -27.08 3.40 -7.11
N GLY A 72 -27.85 4.44 -6.81
CA GLY A 72 -27.44 5.84 -6.95
C GLY A 72 -27.99 6.45 -8.23
N GLU A 73 -28.24 7.76 -8.19
CA GLU A 73 -28.66 8.53 -9.37
C GLU A 73 -27.48 8.78 -10.32
N GLY A 74 -26.26 8.65 -9.79
CA GLY A 74 -25.01 8.85 -10.50
C GLY A 74 -24.70 7.77 -11.52
N ARG A 75 -24.22 8.18 -12.69
CA ARG A 75 -23.71 7.32 -13.74
C ARG A 75 -22.20 7.50 -13.88
N MET A 76 -21.47 6.39 -13.91
CA MET A 76 -20.03 6.35 -14.12
C MET A 76 -19.69 5.15 -15.01
N SER A 77 -18.63 5.25 -15.81
CA SER A 77 -18.12 4.11 -16.55
C SER A 77 -17.51 3.06 -15.61
N GLY A 78 -17.98 1.81 -15.74
CA GLY A 78 -17.40 0.68 -15.00
C GLY A 78 -15.93 0.44 -15.33
N ASP A 79 -15.46 0.80 -16.53
CA ASP A 79 -14.04 0.70 -16.91
C ASP A 79 -13.16 1.65 -16.10
N VAL A 80 -13.65 2.88 -15.87
CA VAL A 80 -12.93 3.88 -15.06
C VAL A 80 -12.79 3.38 -13.63
N PHE A 81 -13.86 2.83 -13.05
CA PHE A 81 -13.80 2.21 -11.73
C PHE A 81 -12.82 1.02 -11.68
N ARG A 82 -12.95 0.07 -12.62
CA ARG A 82 -12.08 -1.11 -12.69
C ARG A 82 -10.61 -0.75 -12.87
N ALA A 83 -10.29 0.26 -13.67
CA ALA A 83 -8.93 0.75 -13.85
C ALA A 83 -8.35 1.38 -12.57
N SER A 84 -9.17 2.10 -11.80
CA SER A 84 -8.77 2.65 -10.50
C SER A 84 -8.55 1.53 -9.47
N LEU A 85 -9.46 0.56 -9.41
CA LEU A 85 -9.36 -0.61 -8.55
C LEU A 85 -8.12 -1.47 -8.88
N GLY A 86 -7.84 -1.68 -10.17
CA GLY A 86 -6.66 -2.41 -10.63
C GLY A 86 -5.35 -1.79 -10.10
N ARG A 87 -5.26 -0.46 -10.06
CA ARG A 87 -4.12 0.26 -9.48
C ARG A 87 -3.97 0.07 -7.97
N LYS A 88 -5.04 -0.25 -7.26
CA LYS A 88 -5.00 -0.55 -5.82
C LYS A 88 -4.74 -2.02 -5.50
N ARG A 89 -4.80 -2.93 -6.49
CA ARG A 89 -4.67 -4.37 -6.25
C ARG A 89 -3.38 -4.75 -5.53
N ALA A 90 -2.24 -4.16 -5.92
CA ALA A 90 -0.97 -4.41 -5.25
C ALA A 90 -0.97 -3.93 -3.78
N ALA A 91 -1.57 -2.79 -3.50
CA ALA A 91 -1.69 -2.28 -2.14
C ALA A 91 -2.62 -3.13 -1.26
N ILE A 92 -3.69 -3.69 -1.85
CA ILE A 92 -4.59 -4.64 -1.18
C ILE A 92 -3.87 -5.96 -0.91
N GLN A 93 -3.07 -6.44 -1.86
CA GLN A 93 -2.23 -7.63 -1.69
C GLN A 93 -1.30 -7.49 -0.48
N ILE A 94 -0.63 -6.34 -0.34
CA ILE A 94 0.25 -6.05 0.81
C ILE A 94 -0.50 -6.13 2.14
N CYS A 95 -1.74 -5.62 2.21
CA CYS A 95 -2.56 -5.74 3.43
C CYS A 95 -2.75 -7.20 3.86
N TYR A 96 -2.89 -8.10 2.89
CA TYR A 96 -3.12 -9.51 3.14
C TYR A 96 -1.84 -10.30 3.41
N ASP A 97 -0.77 -10.06 2.64
CA ASP A 97 0.53 -10.71 2.85
C ASP A 97 1.09 -10.40 4.24
N ASN A 98 0.86 -9.19 4.75
CA ASN A 98 1.23 -8.83 6.12
C ASN A 98 0.47 -9.65 7.17
N ALA A 99 -0.81 -9.95 6.93
CA ALA A 99 -1.60 -10.78 7.83
C ALA A 99 -1.20 -12.26 7.76
N LEU A 100 -0.79 -12.74 6.58
CA LEU A 100 -0.28 -14.10 6.38
C LEU A 100 1.01 -14.38 7.14
N ALA A 101 1.81 -13.36 7.42
CA ALA A 101 2.99 -13.50 8.28
C ALA A 101 2.64 -13.95 9.71
N THR A 102 1.40 -13.68 10.17
CA THR A 102 0.91 -14.11 11.48
C THR A 102 0.04 -15.35 11.40
N ASN A 103 -0.77 -15.48 10.34
CA ASN A 103 -1.63 -16.64 10.12
C ASN A 103 -1.59 -17.07 8.65
N ALA A 104 -0.79 -18.10 8.36
CA ALA A 104 -0.57 -18.57 6.99
C ALA A 104 -1.79 -19.25 6.34
N THR A 105 -2.82 -19.62 7.11
CA THR A 105 -4.05 -20.26 6.60
C THR A 105 -5.23 -19.29 6.50
N LEU A 106 -4.99 -18.00 6.74
CA LEU A 106 -6.02 -16.97 6.67
C LEU A 106 -6.71 -16.99 5.30
N ALA A 107 -8.03 -16.95 5.28
CA ALA A 107 -8.82 -16.92 4.05
C ALA A 107 -10.17 -16.27 4.34
N GLY A 108 -10.88 -15.83 3.31
CA GLY A 108 -12.24 -15.29 3.48
C GLY A 108 -12.65 -14.32 2.39
N VAL A 109 -13.80 -13.68 2.60
CA VAL A 109 -14.34 -12.68 1.68
C VAL A 109 -14.72 -11.42 2.44
N LEU A 110 -14.34 -10.27 1.90
CA LEU A 110 -14.77 -8.96 2.37
C LEU A 110 -15.65 -8.31 1.30
N THR A 111 -16.76 -7.70 1.72
CA THR A 111 -17.63 -6.94 0.83
C THR A 111 -17.68 -5.49 1.29
N PHE A 112 -17.34 -4.57 0.39
CA PHE A 112 -17.36 -3.14 0.65
C PHE A 112 -18.43 -2.45 -0.20
N LEU A 113 -19.19 -1.55 0.42
CA LEU A 113 -19.94 -0.53 -0.30
C LEU A 113 -19.02 0.66 -0.55
N VAL A 114 -18.78 0.94 -1.83
CA VAL A 114 -18.02 2.10 -2.27
C VAL A 114 -18.99 3.12 -2.84
N THR A 115 -19.00 4.32 -2.26
CA THR A 115 -19.77 5.46 -2.75
C THR A 115 -18.80 6.48 -3.33
N ILE A 116 -19.05 6.90 -4.56
CA ILE A 116 -18.30 7.95 -5.24
C ILE A 116 -19.24 9.12 -5.41
N ASN A 117 -18.90 10.27 -4.82
CA ASN A 117 -19.73 11.46 -4.93
C ASN A 117 -19.47 12.20 -6.25
N GLN A 118 -20.28 13.23 -6.52
CA GLN A 118 -20.16 14.06 -7.72
C GLN A 118 -18.84 14.86 -7.83
N ARG A 119 -18.02 14.90 -6.77
CA ARG A 119 -16.66 15.48 -6.79
C ARG A 119 -15.58 14.43 -7.08
N GLY A 120 -15.97 13.16 -7.22
CA GLY A 120 -15.05 12.04 -7.41
C GLY A 120 -14.36 11.57 -6.12
N GLU A 121 -14.83 12.02 -4.96
CA GLU A 121 -14.33 11.56 -3.66
C GLU A 121 -14.96 10.21 -3.31
N VAL A 122 -14.21 9.39 -2.58
CA VAL A 122 -14.57 8.00 -2.30
C VAL A 122 -14.85 7.80 -0.82
N ALA A 123 -16.03 7.29 -0.49
CA ALA A 123 -16.38 6.78 0.82
C ALA A 123 -16.50 5.25 0.75
N VAL A 124 -15.91 4.55 1.72
CA VAL A 124 -15.86 3.08 1.76
C VAL A 124 -16.41 2.59 3.08
N VAL A 125 -17.44 1.75 3.02
CA VAL A 125 -18.08 1.14 4.19
C VAL A 125 -18.02 -0.39 4.05
N PRO A 126 -17.52 -1.13 5.05
CA PRO A 126 -17.64 -2.58 5.04
C PRO A 126 -19.12 -2.98 5.21
N GLU A 127 -19.65 -3.77 4.27
CA GLU A 127 -21.00 -4.36 4.37
C GLU A 127 -20.95 -5.79 4.92
N GLN A 128 -19.90 -6.54 4.59
CA GLN A 128 -19.67 -7.89 5.08
C GLN A 128 -18.19 -8.06 5.40
N THR A 129 -17.91 -8.53 6.61
CA THR A 129 -16.58 -8.82 7.10
C THR A 129 -16.46 -10.29 7.45
N ASP A 130 -15.28 -10.85 7.23
CA ASP A 130 -14.89 -12.13 7.81
C ASP A 130 -14.18 -11.88 9.15
N ALA A 131 -14.57 -12.61 10.19
CA ALA A 131 -14.04 -12.37 11.54
C ALA A 131 -12.52 -12.61 11.65
N ALA A 132 -11.98 -13.58 10.92
CA ALA A 132 -10.55 -13.86 10.93
C ALA A 132 -9.78 -12.77 10.18
N LEU A 133 -10.28 -12.33 9.02
CA LEU A 133 -9.67 -11.23 8.26
C LEU A 133 -9.75 -9.89 9.03
N ASP A 134 -10.83 -9.65 9.75
CA ASP A 134 -11.00 -8.44 10.55
C ASP A 134 -10.08 -8.41 11.77
N ALA A 135 -10.01 -9.52 12.52
CA ALA A 135 -9.09 -9.68 13.64
C ALA A 135 -7.62 -9.54 13.22
N ALA A 136 -7.28 -9.96 12.01
CA ALA A 136 -5.95 -9.79 11.43
C ALA A 136 -5.69 -8.37 10.86
N GLY A 137 -6.66 -7.45 10.95
CA GLY A 137 -6.52 -6.06 10.51
C GLY A 137 -6.65 -5.85 8.99
N VAL A 138 -6.95 -6.91 8.22
CA VAL A 138 -7.04 -6.85 6.76
C VAL A 138 -8.18 -5.90 6.33
N THR A 139 -9.35 -5.99 6.97
CA THR A 139 -10.51 -5.15 6.65
C THR A 139 -10.18 -3.65 6.69
N ASN A 140 -9.56 -3.18 7.77
CA ASN A 140 -9.23 -1.77 7.96
C ASN A 140 -8.13 -1.31 6.98
N CYS A 141 -7.12 -2.14 6.76
CA CYS A 141 -6.05 -1.85 5.80
C CYS A 141 -6.62 -1.69 4.38
N VAL A 142 -7.48 -2.63 3.94
CA VAL A 142 -8.10 -2.60 2.62
C VAL A 142 -9.05 -1.41 2.47
N ARG A 143 -9.89 -1.12 3.48
CA ARG A 143 -10.74 0.08 3.51
C ARG A 143 -9.91 1.35 3.29
N ALA A 144 -8.79 1.49 4.00
CA ALA A 144 -7.91 2.64 3.87
C ALA A 144 -7.32 2.74 2.46
N LYS A 145 -6.89 1.63 1.85
CA LYS A 145 -6.39 1.64 0.46
C LYS A 145 -7.47 2.02 -0.55
N LEU A 146 -8.68 1.48 -0.42
CA LEU A 146 -9.80 1.82 -1.30
C LEU A 146 -10.22 3.30 -1.14
N GLY A 147 -10.21 3.84 0.07
CA GLY A 147 -10.53 5.25 0.34
C GLY A 147 -9.54 6.25 -0.29
N THR A 148 -8.35 5.79 -0.69
CA THR A 148 -7.36 6.62 -1.42
C THR A 148 -7.56 6.61 -2.94
N MET A 149 -8.62 5.97 -3.43
CA MET A 149 -9.03 6.15 -4.84
C MET A 149 -9.61 7.55 -5.03
N ASN A 150 -9.39 8.11 -6.21
CA ASN A 150 -9.88 9.44 -6.57
C ASN A 150 -10.38 9.42 -8.02
N PHE A 151 -11.55 10.01 -8.24
CA PHE A 151 -12.24 10.06 -9.52
C PHE A 151 -12.52 11.50 -9.98
N SER A 152 -11.79 12.50 -9.46
CA SER A 152 -11.98 13.92 -9.79
C SER A 152 -11.81 14.24 -11.27
N SER A 153 -11.02 13.45 -12.01
CA SER A 153 -10.86 13.57 -13.46
C SER A 153 -12.02 13.00 -14.26
N SER A 154 -12.87 12.18 -13.63
CA SER A 154 -14.00 11.50 -14.29
C SER A 154 -15.10 11.21 -13.26
N PRO A 155 -15.69 12.26 -12.65
CA PRO A 155 -16.67 12.08 -11.60
C PRO A 155 -17.98 11.50 -12.15
N PRO A 156 -18.80 10.86 -11.30
CA PRO A 156 -20.14 10.44 -11.67
C PRO A 156 -21.03 11.61 -12.13
N GLN A 157 -21.90 11.36 -13.10
CA GLN A 157 -22.87 12.35 -13.59
C GLN A 157 -24.27 12.07 -13.04
N GLY A 158 -24.99 13.11 -12.62
CA GLY A 158 -26.40 13.00 -12.21
C GLY A 158 -26.64 12.51 -10.79
N GLY A 159 -25.60 12.34 -9.98
CA GLY A 159 -25.72 11.93 -8.58
C GLY A 159 -24.51 11.13 -8.10
N ASP A 160 -24.63 10.55 -6.92
CA ASP A 160 -23.60 9.66 -6.37
C ASP A 160 -23.69 8.28 -7.03
N PHE A 161 -22.54 7.67 -7.30
CA PHE A 161 -22.43 6.32 -7.82
C PHE A 161 -22.10 5.35 -6.69
N ARG A 162 -22.87 4.27 -6.55
CA ARG A 162 -22.67 3.26 -5.49
C ARG A 162 -22.40 1.89 -6.08
N ILE A 163 -21.33 1.25 -5.62
CA ILE A 163 -20.90 -0.07 -6.09
C ILE A 163 -20.55 -0.96 -4.90
N ARG A 164 -21.04 -2.19 -4.94
CA ARG A 164 -20.69 -3.25 -4.00
C ARG A 164 -19.51 -4.03 -4.55
N LEU A 165 -18.44 -4.14 -3.77
CA LEU A 165 -17.17 -4.72 -4.17
C LEU A 165 -16.82 -5.93 -3.29
N PRO A 166 -17.05 -7.16 -3.78
CA PRO A 166 -16.51 -8.38 -3.18
C PRO A 166 -15.01 -8.51 -3.46
N ILE A 167 -14.26 -8.86 -2.42
CA ILE A 167 -12.82 -9.17 -2.49
C ILE A 167 -12.59 -10.48 -1.74
N SER A 168 -12.08 -11.49 -2.46
CA SER A 168 -11.75 -12.80 -1.86
C SER A 168 -10.26 -12.93 -1.61
N PHE A 169 -9.92 -13.54 -0.48
CA PHE A 169 -8.57 -13.79 0.00
C PHE A 169 -8.41 -15.30 0.20
N ALA A 170 -7.33 -15.86 -0.35
CA ALA A 170 -6.98 -17.27 -0.18
C ALA A 170 -5.47 -17.39 0.05
N PRO A 171 -4.99 -18.34 0.87
CA PRO A 171 -3.55 -18.58 1.00
C PRO A 171 -2.98 -18.99 -0.37
N GLY A 172 -1.72 -18.65 -0.62
CA GLY A 172 -1.00 -19.18 -1.78
C GLY A 172 -0.56 -20.61 -1.53
N GLU A 173 -0.39 -21.37 -2.60
CA GLU A 173 0.22 -22.70 -2.56
C GLU A 173 1.75 -22.62 -2.46
#